data_AF-A0A0F9MLC5-F1
#
_entry.id   AF-A0A0F9MLC5-F1
#
_cell.length_a   1.000
_cell.length_b   1.000
_cell.length_c   1.000
_cell.angle_alpha   90.00
_cell.angle_beta   90.00
_cell.angle_gamma   90.00
#
_symmetry.space_group_name_H-M   'P 1'
#
loop_
_entity.id
_entity.type
_entity.pdbx_description
1 polymer ?
#
loop_
_entity_poly.entity_id
_entity_poly.type
_entity_poly.pdbx_seq_one_letter_code
_entity_poly.pdbx_strand_id
1 'polypeptide(L)' 'MALGRLLEGFITILIGVNLVAPVANQVTQVQNATISNVTGSSATIVGLVTLFFVLGILIAGVNIAVGGLQDVGLI' A
#
# COMPACT_ATOMS: atom_id res chain seq x y z
N MET A 1 15.27 -21.31 1.49
CA MET A 1 14.62 -20.43 0.49
C MET A 1 14.43 -19.00 1.02
N ALA A 2 15.34 -18.49 1.86
CA ALA A 2 15.09 -17.28 2.63
C ALA A 2 15.40 -15.96 1.89
N LEU A 3 16.45 -15.95 1.07
CA LEU A 3 16.79 -14.80 0.24
C LEU A 3 15.69 -14.47 -0.77
N GLY A 4 15.01 -15.49 -1.32
CA GLY A 4 13.88 -15.31 -2.23
C GLY A 4 12.73 -14.53 -1.60
N ARG A 5 12.34 -14.90 -0.36
CA ARG A 5 11.29 -14.20 0.39
C ARG A 5 11.69 -12.77 0.76
N LEU A 6 12.94 -12.53 1.13
CA LEU A 6 13.43 -11.17 1.39
C LEU A 6 13.30 -10.29 0.14
N LEU A 7 13.72 -10.81 -1.02
CA LEU A 7 13.58 -10.06 -2.29
C LEU A 7 12.13 -9.87 -2.71
N GLU A 8 11.25 -10.86 -2.48
CA GLU A 8 9.80 -10.72 -2.71
C GLU A 8 9.21 -9.59 -1.86
N GLY A 9 9.58 -9.49 -0.58
CA GLY A 9 9.16 -8.40 0.31
C GLY A 9 9.61 -7.03 -0.21
N PHE A 10 10.86 -6.92 -0.67
CA PHE A 10 11.39 -5.68 -1.25
C PHE A 10 10.68 -5.29 -2.55
N ILE A 11 10.48 -6.24 -3.46
CA ILE A 11 9.79 -6.02 -4.73
C ILE A 11 8.34 -5.58 -4.48
N THR A 12 7.66 -6.19 -3.49
CA THR A 12 6.30 -5.81 -3.11
C THR A 12 6.21 -4.35 -2.69
N ILE A 13 7.17 -3.87 -1.89
CA ILE A 13 7.24 -2.47 -1.49
C ILE A 13 7.51 -1.57 -2.70
N LEU A 14 8.50 -1.93 -3.54
CA LEU A 14 8.88 -1.13 -4.70
C LEU A 14 7.73 -0.98 -5.70
N ILE A 15 7.06 -2.07 -6.05
CA ILE A 15 5.89 -2.04 -6.95
C ILE A 15 4.73 -1.28 -6.30
N GLY A 16 4.46 -1.54 -5.01
CA GLY A 16 3.43 -0.83 -4.26
C GLY A 16 3.64 0.69 -4.25
N VAL A 17 4.87 1.16 -4.02
CA VAL A 17 5.20 2.60 -4.04
C VAL A 17 4.97 3.22 -5.42
N ASN A 18 5.30 2.51 -6.51
CA ASN A 18 5.03 3.00 -7.86
C ASN A 18 3.51 3.15 -8.14
N LEU A 19 2.68 2.34 -7.47
CA LEU A 19 1.22 2.39 -7.58
C LEU A 19 0.58 3.49 -6.72
N VAL A 20 1.34 4.19 -5.85
CA VAL A 20 0.77 5.23 -4.97
C VAL A 20 0.21 6.41 -5.78
N ALA A 21 0.95 6.89 -6.77
CA ALA A 21 0.52 8.01 -7.61
C ALA A 21 -0.80 7.73 -8.37
N PRO A 22 -0.96 6.59 -9.09
CA PRO A 22 -2.23 6.30 -9.75
C PRO A 22 -3.39 6.11 -8.76
N VAL A 23 -3.14 5.53 -7.58
CA VAL A 23 -4.17 5.41 -6.53
C VAL A 23 -4.58 6.79 -6.00
N ALA A 24 -3.63 7.69 -5.74
CA ALA A 24 -3.92 9.06 -5.30
C ALA A 24 -4.71 9.84 -6.36
N ASN A 25 -4.40 9.66 -7.64
CA ASN A 25 -5.15 10.26 -8.74
C ASN A 25 -6.59 9.74 -8.81
N GLN A 26 -6.80 8.43 -8.59
CA GLN A 26 -8.14 7.85 -8.51
C GLN A 26 -8.94 8.41 -7.32
N VAL A 27 -8.32 8.50 -6.13
CA VAL A 27 -8.95 9.09 -4.94
C VAL A 27 -9.36 10.54 -5.21
N THR A 28 -8.48 11.33 -5.83
CA THR A 28 -8.77 12.73 -6.17
C THR A 28 -9.93 12.86 -7.16
N GLN A 29 -10.02 11.96 -8.14
CA GLN A 29 -11.15 11.92 -9.08
C GLN A 29 -12.47 11.56 -8.38
N VAL A 30 -12.45 10.61 -7.44
CA VAL A 30 -13.65 10.23 -6.67
C VAL A 30 -14.08 11.33 -5.70
N GLN A 31 -13.15 12.14 -5.20
CA GLN A 31 -13.44 13.31 -4.37
C GLN A 31 -13.88 14.53 -5.18
N ASN A 32 -13.74 14.49 -6.51
CA ASN A 32 -14.19 15.58 -7.35
C ASN A 32 -15.73 15.63 -7.35
N ALA A 33 -16.28 16.64 -6.70
CA ALA A 33 -17.73 16.86 -6.56
C ALA A 33 -18.47 17.05 -7.89
N THR A 34 -17.76 17.37 -8.98
CA THR A 34 -18.34 17.47 -10.33
C THR A 34 -18.55 16.10 -10.98
N ILE A 35 -17.83 15.07 -10.52
CA ILE A 35 -17.83 13.72 -11.08
C ILE A 35 -18.51 12.71 -10.13
N SER A 36 -18.56 13.02 -8.84
CA SER A 36 -18.99 12.09 -7.78
C SER A 36 -19.77 12.82 -6.68
N ASN A 37 -20.82 12.20 -6.14
CA ASN A 37 -21.64 12.75 -5.05
C ASN A 37 -21.08 12.44 -3.64
N VAL A 38 -19.79 12.10 -3.56
CA VAL A 38 -19.09 11.82 -2.29
C VAL A 38 -18.78 13.15 -1.61
N THR A 39 -19.56 13.50 -0.58
CA THR A 39 -19.48 14.78 0.13
C THR A 39 -19.48 14.62 1.66
N GLY A 40 -19.13 15.69 2.37
CA GLY A 40 -19.10 15.70 3.83
C GLY A 40 -18.10 14.70 4.42
N SER A 41 -18.51 13.95 5.44
CA SER A 41 -17.66 12.95 6.10
C SER A 41 -17.21 11.82 5.16
N SER A 42 -18.01 11.46 4.16
CA SER A 42 -17.62 10.42 3.19
C SER A 42 -16.40 10.84 2.34
N ALA A 43 -16.30 12.12 1.96
CA ALA A 43 -15.15 12.64 1.22
C ALA A 43 -13.86 12.57 2.04
N THR A 44 -13.94 12.83 3.36
CA THR A 44 -12.78 12.71 4.24
C THR A 44 -12.28 11.27 4.36
N ILE A 45 -13.19 10.30 4.49
CA ILE A 45 -12.84 8.87 4.57
C ILE A 45 -12.20 8.40 3.25
N VAL A 46 -12.73 8.84 2.11
CA VAL A 46 -12.13 8.54 0.80
C VAL A 46 -10.72 9.13 0.68
N GLY A 47 -10.47 10.31 1.24
CA GLY A 47 -9.12 10.91 1.27
C GLY A 47 -8.10 10.09 2.07
N LEU A 48 -8.55 9.30 3.05
CA LEU A 48 -7.68 8.41 3.84
C LEU A 48 -7.29 7.12 3.09
N VAL A 49 -7.93 6.80 1.97
CA VAL A 49 -7.68 5.55 1.22
C VAL A 49 -6.22 5.45 0.76
N THR A 50 -5.62 6.55 0.31
CA THR A 50 -4.21 6.56 -0.09
C THR A 50 -3.29 6.25 1.09
N LEU A 51 -3.61 6.72 2.30
CA LEU A 51 -2.85 6.40 3.50
C LEU A 51 -2.96 4.92 3.86
N PHE A 52 -4.17 4.35 3.83
CA PHE A 52 -4.37 2.92 4.09
C PHE A 52 -3.69 2.04 3.04
N PHE A 53 -3.64 2.48 1.78
CA PHE A 53 -2.91 1.78 0.72
C PHE A 53 -1.40 1.72 1.01
N VAL A 54 -0.79 2.86 1.37
CA VAL A 54 0.63 2.92 1.73
C VAL A 54 0.95 2.07 2.96
N LEU A 55 0.10 2.11 3.99
CA LEU A 55 0.23 1.26 5.17
C LEU A 55 0.11 -0.23 4.81
N GLY A 56 -0.83 -0.59 3.94
CA GLY A 56 -1.04 -1.97 3.48
C GLY A 56 0.19 -2.53 2.75
N ILE A 57 0.81 -1.75 1.88
CA ILE A 57 2.06 -2.13 1.20
C ILE A 57 3.17 -2.42 2.21
N LEU A 58 3.30 -1.55 3.21
CA LEU A 58 4.35 -1.66 4.22
C LEU A 58 4.15 -2.92 5.08
N ILE A 59 2.92 -3.18 5.52
CA ILE A 59 2.57 -4.40 6.28
C ILE A 59 2.81 -5.66 5.45
N ALA A 60 2.43 -5.67 4.17
CA ALA A 60 2.63 -6.81 3.29
C ALA A 60 4.12 -7.10 3.06
N GLY A 61 4.90 -6.08 2.70
CA GLY A 61 6.34 -6.21 2.46
C GLY A 61 7.11 -6.64 3.70
N VAL A 62 6.79 -6.06 4.86
CA VAL A 62 7.44 -6.41 6.14
C VAL A 62 7.13 -7.84 6.56
N ASN A 63 5.87 -8.29 6.47
CA ASN A 63 5.53 -9.68 6.83
C ASN A 63 6.29 -10.71 5.99
N ILE A 64 6.42 -10.44 4.68
CA ILE A 64 7.17 -11.32 3.77
C ILE A 64 8.67 -11.31 4.12
N ALA A 65 9.24 -10.14 4.37
CA ALA A 65 10.65 -9.99 4.75
C ALA A 65 10.97 -10.64 6.11
N VAL A 66 10.11 -10.46 7.11
CA VAL A 66 10.22 -11.08 8.44
C VAL A 66 10.16 -12.60 8.33
N GLY A 67 9.25 -13.15 7.53
CA GLY A 67 9.21 -14.59 7.26
C GLY A 67 10.49 -15.11 6.60
N GLY A 68 11.08 -14.34 5.68
CA GLY A 68 12.39 -14.65 5.12
C GLY A 68 13.52 -14.62 6.17
N LEU A 69 13.43 -13.73 7.14
CA LEU A 69 14.41 -13.58 8.22
C LEU A 69 14.32 -14.74 9.25
N GLN A 70 13.12 -15.23 9.51
CA GLN A 70 12.87 -16.45 10.29
C GLN A 70 13.43 -17.69 9.59
N ASP A 71 13.28 -17.78 8.27
CA ASP A 71 13.77 -18.92 7.48
C ASP A 71 15.31 -19.02 7.44
N VAL A 72 16.04 -17.93 7.70
CA VAL A 72 17.52 -17.95 7.89
C VAL A 72 17.94 -18.12 9.35
N GLY A 73 17.01 -18.17 10.30
CA GLY A 73 17.31 -18.27 11.74
C GLY A 73 17.98 -17.03 12.33
N LEU A 74 17.80 -15.86 11.71
CA LEU A 74 18.32 -14.60 12.22
C LEU A 74 17.40 -13.98 13.27
N ILE A 75 16.09 -14.29 13.21
CA ILE A 75 15.08 -13.98 14.22
C ILE A 75 14.09 -15.13 14.40
#